data_AF-A0A6G2W320-F1
#
_entry.id   AF-A0A6G2W320-F1
#
_cell.length_a   1.000
_cell.length_b   1.000
_cell.length_c   1.000
_cell.angle_alpha   90.00
_cell.angle_beta   90.00
_cell.angle_gamma   90.00
#
_symmetry.space_group_name_H-M   'P 1'
#
loop_
_entity.id
_entity.type
_entity.pdbx_description
1 polymer ?
#
loop_
_entity_poly.entity_id
_entity_poly.type
_entity_poly.pdbx_seq_one_letter_code
_entity_poly.pdbx_strand_id
1 'polypeptide(L)'
;IDVDDLGAGVPAWDLARPAAWYACGLLPPDEWTRFLTAYRRAGGPAVPPDGDPWPALDIPARALTVQTAALALTKALAAGRPLDEVEQAVADACARMPAVPPRQPPGFPD
;
A
#
# COMPACT_ATOMS: atom_id res chain seq x y z
N ILE A 1 4.10 3.32 20.36
CA ILE A 1 3.36 3.85 19.19
C ILE A 1 3.99 5.19 18.90
N ASP A 2 4.42 5.40 17.66
CA ASP A 2 4.91 6.69 17.21
C ASP A 2 3.69 7.58 16.97
N VAL A 3 3.45 8.51 17.90
CA VAL A 3 2.24 9.36 17.91
C VAL A 3 2.34 10.44 16.82
N ASP A 4 3.54 10.73 16.34
CA ASP A 4 3.79 11.78 15.35
C ASP A 4 3.28 11.39 13.94
N ASP A 5 3.02 10.10 13.72
CA ASP A 5 2.38 9.57 12.51
C ASP A 5 0.84 9.63 12.56
N LEU A 6 0.24 10.08 13.68
CA LEU A 6 -1.21 10.19 13.81
C LEU A 6 -1.73 11.51 13.22
N GLY A 7 -2.80 11.42 12.44
CA GLY A 7 -3.48 12.59 11.89
C GLY A 7 -4.92 12.27 11.50
N ALA A 8 -5.71 13.33 11.30
CA ALA A 8 -7.02 13.18 10.68
C ALA A 8 -6.85 12.87 9.18
N GLY A 9 -7.63 11.93 8.65
CA GLY A 9 -7.53 11.53 7.25
C GLY A 9 -8.61 10.55 6.83
N VAL A 10 -8.53 10.11 5.56
CA VAL A 10 -9.40 9.03 5.05
C VAL A 10 -9.01 7.73 5.77
N PRO A 11 -9.93 7.03 6.47
CA PRO A 11 -9.57 5.89 7.33
C PRO A 11 -8.86 4.73 6.62
N ALA A 12 -9.03 4.61 5.30
CA ALA A 12 -8.32 3.62 4.47
C ALA A 12 -6.79 3.70 4.59
N TRP A 13 -6.23 4.88 4.90
CA TRP A 13 -4.78 5.04 5.08
C TRP A 13 -4.22 4.31 6.31
N ASP A 14 -5.04 4.08 7.33
CA ASP A 14 -4.64 3.29 8.51
C ASP A 14 -4.34 1.82 8.12
N LEU A 15 -4.96 1.34 7.04
CA LEU A 15 -4.77 -0.01 6.51
C LEU A 15 -3.76 -0.07 5.36
N ALA A 16 -3.11 1.04 4.99
CA ALA A 16 -2.18 1.08 3.86
C ALA A 16 -1.04 0.05 4.04
N ARG A 17 -0.46 -0.04 5.24
CA ARG A 17 0.66 -0.95 5.54
C ARG A 17 0.30 -2.43 5.43
N PRO A 18 -0.71 -2.95 6.15
CA PRO A 18 -1.07 -4.35 6.00
C PRO A 18 -1.58 -4.69 4.59
N ALA A 19 -2.28 -3.77 3.92
CA ALA A 19 -2.71 -3.97 2.54
C ALA A 19 -1.54 -4.04 1.54
N ALA A 20 -0.55 -3.14 1.68
CA ALA A 20 0.66 -3.14 0.86
C ALA A 20 1.45 -4.44 1.06
N TRP A 21 1.64 -4.90 2.30
CA TRP A 21 2.36 -6.15 2.57
C TRP A 21 1.66 -7.35 1.96
N TYR A 22 0.33 -7.45 2.10
CA TYR A 22 -0.43 -8.51 1.44
C TYR A 22 -0.27 -8.45 -0.09
N ALA A 23 -0.42 -7.27 -0.70
CA ALA A 23 -0.27 -7.09 -2.15
C ALA A 23 1.15 -7.40 -2.67
N CYS A 24 2.17 -7.18 -1.83
CA CYS A 24 3.57 -7.53 -2.15
C CYS A 24 3.90 -9.00 -1.91
N GLY A 25 3.00 -9.79 -1.30
CA GLY A 25 3.26 -11.17 -0.90
C GLY A 25 4.07 -11.31 0.41
N LEU A 26 4.22 -10.22 1.17
CA LEU A 26 4.94 -10.16 2.44
C LEU A 26 4.06 -10.53 3.65
N LEU A 27 2.74 -10.45 3.50
CA LEU A 27 1.77 -10.88 4.52
C LEU A 27 1.00 -12.11 4.01
N PRO A 28 1.04 -13.26 4.72
CA PRO A 28 0.30 -14.44 4.33
C PRO A 28 -1.22 -14.20 4.19
N PRO A 29 -1.90 -14.84 3.22
CA PRO A 29 -3.33 -14.61 3.00
C PRO A 29 -4.23 -14.93 4.19
N ASP A 30 -3.88 -15.94 4.99
CA ASP A 30 -4.66 -16.30 6.18
C ASP A 30 -4.53 -15.25 7.28
N GLU A 31 -3.35 -14.63 7.43
CA GLU A 31 -3.13 -13.54 8.37
C GLU A 31 -3.88 -12.28 7.94
N TRP A 32 -3.83 -11.94 6.65
CA TRP A 32 -4.61 -10.84 6.08
C TRP A 32 -6.12 -11.04 6.31
N THR A 33 -6.64 -12.23 5.98
CA THR A 33 -8.05 -12.57 6.17
C THR A 33 -8.45 -12.48 7.63
N ARG A 34 -7.64 -13.02 8.53
CA ARG A 34 -7.88 -12.99 9.98
C ARG A 34 -7.92 -11.55 10.50
N PHE A 35 -6.95 -10.73 10.11
CA PHE A 35 -6.88 -9.31 10.47
C PHE A 35 -8.11 -8.55 9.98
N LEU A 36 -8.42 -8.62 8.69
CA LEU A 36 -9.52 -7.88 8.08
C LEU A 36 -10.88 -8.28 8.66
N THR A 37 -11.06 -9.56 8.94
CA THR A 37 -12.26 -10.08 9.62
C THR A 37 -12.42 -9.49 11.01
N ALA A 38 -11.35 -9.46 11.81
CA ALA A 38 -11.39 -8.89 13.15
C ALA A 38 -11.64 -7.37 13.12
N TYR A 39 -10.99 -6.65 12.21
CA TYR A 39 -11.19 -5.22 11.99
C TYR A 39 -12.64 -4.88 11.66
N ARG A 40 -13.26 -5.61 10.72
CA ARG A 40 -14.67 -5.46 10.35
C ARG A 40 -15.62 -5.78 11.52
N ARG A 41 -15.36 -6.86 12.27
CA ARG A 41 -16.15 -7.22 13.46
C ARG A 41 -16.10 -6.17 14.55
N ALA A 42 -15.00 -5.43 14.66
CA ALA A 42 -14.86 -4.32 15.59
C ALA A 42 -15.53 -3.01 15.09
N GLY A 43 -16.17 -3.02 13.91
CA GLY A 43 -16.80 -1.83 13.32
C GLY A 43 -15.82 -0.88 12.65
N GLY A 44 -14.66 -1.38 12.21
CA GLY A 44 -13.62 -0.56 11.59
C GLY A 44 -14.11 0.15 10.31
N PRO A 45 -13.95 1.48 10.18
CA PRO A 45 -14.58 2.27 9.12
C PRO A 45 -13.80 2.33 7.79
N ALA A 46 -12.57 1.80 7.73
CA ALA A 46 -11.69 1.93 6.57
C ALA A 46 -12.13 1.18 5.32
N VAL A 47 -13.01 0.18 5.47
CA VAL A 47 -13.48 -0.69 4.39
C VAL A 47 -14.97 -1.01 4.59
N PRO A 48 -15.68 -1.46 3.54
CA PRO A 48 -17.03 -1.98 3.71
C PRO A 48 -17.07 -3.15 4.71
N PRO A 49 -18.19 -3.33 5.45
CA PRO A 49 -18.31 -4.38 6.47
C PRO A 49 -18.23 -5.80 5.90
N ASP A 50 -18.53 -5.96 4.60
CA ASP A 50 -18.43 -7.20 3.84
C ASP A 50 -17.92 -6.90 2.41
N GLY A 51 -17.75 -7.95 1.59
CA GLY A 51 -17.34 -7.80 0.20
C GLY A 51 -15.87 -7.39 0.00
N ASP A 52 -15.59 -6.89 -1.21
CA ASP A 52 -14.24 -6.56 -1.68
C ASP A 52 -13.71 -5.28 -1.00
N PRO A 53 -12.58 -5.34 -0.26
CA PRO A 53 -11.97 -4.16 0.34
C PRO A 53 -11.13 -3.33 -0.65
N TRP A 54 -10.72 -3.89 -1.79
CA TRP A 54 -9.74 -3.29 -2.70
C TRP A 54 -10.15 -1.94 -3.31
N PRO A 55 -11.43 -1.65 -3.58
CA PRO A 55 -11.83 -0.32 -4.03
C PRO A 55 -11.41 0.81 -3.05
N ALA A 56 -11.33 0.52 -1.74
CA ALA A 56 -10.84 1.47 -0.74
C ALA A 56 -9.32 1.40 -0.53
N LEU A 57 -8.72 0.20 -0.70
CA LEU A 57 -7.33 -0.06 -0.32
C LEU A 57 -6.30 0.04 -1.45
N ASP A 58 -6.72 -0.01 -2.73
CA ASP A 58 -5.77 -0.02 -3.86
C ASP A 58 -4.83 1.19 -3.85
N ILE A 59 -5.39 2.41 -3.76
CA ILE A 59 -4.59 3.64 -3.78
C ILE A 59 -3.63 3.71 -2.57
N PRO A 60 -4.08 3.54 -1.30
CA PRO A 60 -3.17 3.55 -0.16
C PRO A 60 -2.09 2.45 -0.22
N ALA A 61 -2.46 1.22 -0.62
CA ALA A 61 -1.52 0.11 -0.70
C ALA A 61 -0.44 0.37 -1.76
N ARG A 62 -0.82 0.85 -2.94
CA ARG A 62 0.13 1.19 -4.01
C ARG A 62 1.03 2.36 -3.62
N ALA A 63 0.47 3.41 -3.02
CA ALA A 63 1.23 4.57 -2.58
C ALA A 63 2.32 4.17 -1.56
N LEU A 64 1.95 3.40 -0.55
CA LEU A 64 2.90 2.97 0.48
C LEU A 64 3.93 1.96 -0.08
N THR A 65 3.53 1.09 -1.01
CA THR A 65 4.46 0.18 -1.71
C THR A 65 5.53 0.99 -2.44
N VAL A 66 5.15 2.00 -3.22
CA VAL A 66 6.09 2.88 -3.94
C VAL A 66 6.99 3.65 -2.97
N GLN A 67 6.42 4.22 -1.91
CA GLN A 67 7.19 4.92 -0.88
C GLN A 67 8.23 4.00 -0.22
N THR A 68 7.82 2.78 0.12
CA THR A 68 8.68 1.78 0.78
C THR A 68 9.82 1.35 -0.16
N ALA A 69 9.51 1.07 -1.43
CA ALA A 69 10.52 0.73 -2.44
C ALA A 69 11.53 1.87 -2.63
N ALA A 70 11.06 3.11 -2.74
CA ALA A 70 11.93 4.27 -2.88
C ALA A 70 12.88 4.41 -1.68
N LEU A 71 12.36 4.29 -0.46
CA LEU A 71 13.17 4.38 0.76
C LEU A 71 14.18 3.23 0.85
N ALA A 72 13.78 2.00 0.52
CA ALA A 72 14.65 0.82 0.50
C ALA A 72 15.81 1.02 -0.48
N LEU A 73 15.52 1.43 -1.72
CA LEU A 73 16.52 1.73 -2.73
C LEU A 73 17.51 2.80 -2.27
N THR A 74 17.02 3.92 -1.73
CA THR A 74 17.90 5.00 -1.22
C THR A 74 18.82 4.49 -0.10
N LYS A 75 18.29 3.70 0.84
CA LYS A 75 19.08 3.15 1.95
C LYS A 75 20.13 2.14 1.48
N ALA A 76 19.76 1.24 0.58
CA ALA A 76 20.67 0.22 0.05
C ALA A 76 21.80 0.86 -0.78
N LEU A 77 21.47 1.86 -1.61
CA LEU A 77 22.45 2.65 -2.36
C LEU A 77 23.43 3.38 -1.44
N ALA A 78 22.91 4.07 -0.40
CA ALA A 78 23.74 4.77 0.57
C ALA A 78 24.67 3.81 1.33
N ALA A 79 24.23 2.58 1.58
CA ALA A 79 25.01 1.54 2.26
C ALA A 79 25.89 0.70 1.32
N GLY A 80 25.84 0.91 0.00
CA GLY A 80 26.62 0.15 -0.98
C GLY A 80 26.32 -1.35 -0.99
N ARG A 81 25.09 -1.75 -0.68
CA ARG A 81 24.67 -3.17 -0.59
C ARG A 81 23.52 -3.47 -1.56
N PRO A 82 23.32 -4.74 -1.95
CA PRO A 82 22.10 -5.15 -2.64
C PRO A 82 20.86 -5.01 -1.74
N LEU A 83 19.69 -5.02 -2.37
CA LEU A 83 18.41 -5.16 -1.67
C LEU A 83 18.32 -6.54 -1.01
N ASP A 84 17.74 -6.59 0.18
CA ASP A 84 17.33 -7.86 0.79
C ASP A 84 16.03 -8.40 0.15
N GLU A 85 15.60 -9.58 0.58
CA GLU A 85 14.41 -10.25 0.03
C GLU A 85 13.13 -9.42 0.17
N VAL A 86 12.95 -8.73 1.30
CA VAL A 86 11.77 -7.90 1.54
C VAL A 86 11.81 -6.64 0.69
N GLU A 87 12.96 -5.98 0.66
CA GLU A 87 13.19 -4.79 -0.17
C GLU A 87 12.99 -5.10 -1.66
N GLN A 88 13.47 -6.27 -2.12
CA GLN A 88 13.28 -6.74 -3.50
C GLN A 88 11.80 -7.02 -3.80
N ALA A 89 11.06 -7.66 -2.89
CA ALA A 89 9.65 -7.96 -3.09
C ALA A 89 8.80 -6.70 -3.32
N VAL A 90 9.07 -5.63 -2.57
CA VAL A 90 8.38 -4.34 -2.73
C VAL A 90 8.77 -3.67 -4.06
N ALA A 91 10.05 -3.71 -4.45
CA ALA A 91 10.51 -3.18 -5.73
C ALA A 91 9.88 -3.94 -6.92
N ASP A 92 9.82 -5.27 -6.84
CA ASP A 92 9.18 -6.11 -7.85
C ASP A 92 7.68 -5.85 -7.93
N ALA A 93 7.02 -5.58 -6.79
CA ALA A 93 5.62 -5.19 -6.76
C ALA A 93 5.39 -3.87 -7.52
N CYS A 94 6.25 -2.86 -7.34
CA CYS A 94 6.19 -1.63 -8.13
C CYS A 94 6.31 -1.89 -9.64
N ALA A 95 7.21 -2.79 -10.06
CA ALA A 95 7.41 -3.12 -11.47
C ALA A 95 6.19 -3.80 -12.12
N ARG A 96 5.37 -4.51 -11.35
CA ARG A 96 4.11 -5.12 -11.83
C ARG A 96 2.96 -4.12 -11.92
N MET A 97 3.05 -2.97 -11.27
CA MET A 97 1.96 -1.99 -11.30
C MET A 97 1.86 -1.37 -12.70
N PRO A 98 0.66 -1.35 -13.31
CA PRO A 98 0.47 -0.66 -14.56
C PRO A 98 0.77 0.83 -14.36
N ALA A 99 1.57 1.39 -15.27
CA ALA A 99 1.79 2.82 -15.34
C ALA A 99 0.43 3.50 -15.54
N VAL A 100 0.13 4.49 -14.70
CA VAL A 100 -1.03 5.35 -14.95
C VAL A 100 -0.68 6.17 -16.19
N PRO A 101 -1.43 6.06 -17.31
CA PRO A 101 -1.19 6.91 -18.46
C PRO A 101 -1.30 8.38 -18.01
N PRO A 102 -0.42 9.28 -18.49
CA PRO A 102 -0.55 10.69 -18.16
C PRO A 102 -1.97 11.15 -18.49
N ARG A 103 -2.64 11.80 -17.53
CA ARG A 103 -3.96 12.38 -17.77
C ARG A 103 -3.82 13.37 -18.92
N GLN A 104 -4.48 13.10 -20.05
CA GLN A 104 -4.55 14.09 -21.12
C GLN A 104 -5.23 15.35 -20.54
N PRO A 105 -4.64 16.54 -20.74
CA PRO A 105 -5.34 17.77 -20.38
C PRO A 105 -6.66 17.83 -21.16
N PRO A 106 -7.72 18.44 -20.58
CA PRO A 106 -8.97 18.63 -21.31
C PRO A 106 -8.67 19.33 -22.63
N GLY A 107 -9.13 18.75 -23.75
CA GLY A 107 -8.99 19.36 -25.06
C GLY A 107 -9.67 20.73 -25.06
N PHE A 108 -8.96 21.75 -25.56
CA PHE A 108 -9.60 23.03 -25.80
C PHE A 108 -10.63 22.85 -26.94
N PRO A 109 -11.88 23.31 -26.78
CA PRO A 109 -12.83 23.34 -27.88
C PRO A 109 -12.37 24.35 -28.95
N ASP A 110 -12.59 23.99 -30.22
CA ASP A 110 -12.34 24.83 -31.41
C ASP A 110 -13.20 26.10 -31.42
#